data_AF-A0A6J4PZK7-F1
#
_entry.id   AF-A0A6J4PZK7-F1
#
_cell.length_a   1.000
_cell.length_b   1.000
_cell.length_c   1.000
_cell.angle_alpha   90.00
_cell.angle_beta   90.00
_cell.angle_gamma   90.00
#
_symmetry.space_group_name_H-M   'P 1'
#
loop_
_entity.id
_entity.type
_entity.pdbx_description
1 polymer ?
#
loop_
_entity_poly.entity_id
_entity_poly.type
_entity_poly.pdbx_seq_one_letter_code
_entity_poly.pdbx_strand_id
1 'polypeptide(L)'
;ANAHYRGRKDAPAAPGRVPSASTAARMKLPPSSTAKRVQELKTKLIVDLYLGRGDFWKRIKAARINQRVEAREGLPPPQLLSLFVADDLVKLQLWPPFMAEALKRLQSLPFSIRAVWQSAVPQKYWGESDWDAFAAASILYDPPELKLDEFAEYGGLTSEGGIEWLDSEGQMIAALEEYYQRLLEEVWRRRFEPYGENVWEVVSKIHSDTDFLEKLATRRDEIETHPYVLADRKPAGRPPIIESLAIKCATLYYDHNDFDDTTDRRTKRWTYERLAKEIIFPHPNYRRRSKISKDVGARYMKVGVGLREVRRKNRRNHSA
;
A
#
# COMPACT_ATOMS: atom_id res chain seq x y z
N ALA A 1 -9.41 50.88 -63.14
CA ALA A 1 -9.44 52.00 -62.18
C ALA A 1 -10.73 51.91 -61.37
N ASN A 2 -10.60 51.93 -60.04
CA ASN A 2 -11.64 52.09 -59.01
C ASN A 2 -12.66 50.95 -58.83
N ALA A 3 -13.08 50.56 -57.62
CA ALA A 3 -12.53 50.65 -56.28
C ALA A 3 -13.36 49.67 -55.44
N HIS A 4 -12.70 48.79 -54.70
CA HIS A 4 -13.30 47.91 -53.70
C HIS A 4 -13.76 48.72 -52.48
N TYR A 5 -15.00 48.55 -52.03
CA TYR A 5 -15.40 48.80 -50.64
C TYR A 5 -16.48 47.78 -50.23
N ARG A 6 -16.09 46.72 -49.52
CA ARG A 6 -16.99 45.87 -48.73
C ARG A 6 -16.74 46.19 -47.26
N GLY A 7 -17.66 46.92 -46.65
CA GLY A 7 -17.66 47.19 -45.21
C GLY A 7 -17.89 45.91 -44.43
N ARG A 8 -16.87 45.45 -43.70
CA ARG A 8 -17.04 44.52 -42.57
C ARG A 8 -17.53 45.36 -41.39
N LYS A 9 -18.72 45.03 -40.87
CA LYS A 9 -19.18 45.50 -39.56
C LYS A 9 -18.44 44.69 -38.50
N ASP A 10 -17.65 45.38 -37.69
CA ASP A 10 -17.05 44.83 -36.49
C ASP A 10 -18.15 44.48 -35.48
N ALA A 11 -18.27 43.20 -35.17
CA ALA A 11 -19.10 42.72 -34.08
C ALA A 11 -18.32 42.89 -32.76
N PRO A 12 -18.95 43.38 -31.68
CA PRO A 12 -18.27 43.55 -30.39
C PRO A 12 -17.84 42.18 -29.84
N ALA A 13 -16.57 42.11 -29.42
CA ALA A 13 -15.96 40.94 -28.81
C ALA A 13 -16.76 40.50 -27.58
N ALA A 14 -17.21 39.24 -27.58
CA ALA A 14 -17.84 38.63 -26.42
C ALA A 14 -16.86 38.62 -25.22
N PRO A 15 -17.32 38.96 -24.00
CA PRO A 15 -16.47 38.91 -22.81
C PRO A 15 -15.93 37.49 -22.61
N GLY A 16 -14.61 37.41 -22.42
CA GLY A 16 -13.89 36.15 -22.25
C GLY A 16 -14.50 35.28 -21.16
N ARG A 17 -14.82 34.04 -21.53
CA ARG A 17 -15.28 33.00 -20.61
C ARG A 17 -14.15 32.73 -19.61
N VAL A 18 -14.32 33.17 -18.38
CA VAL A 18 -13.42 32.80 -17.27
C VAL A 18 -13.48 31.28 -17.13
N PRO A 19 -12.36 30.55 -17.24
CA PRO A 19 -12.36 29.11 -17.05
C PRO A 19 -12.83 28.79 -15.63
N SER A 20 -13.88 27.99 -15.51
CA SER A 20 -14.47 27.61 -14.22
C SER A 20 -13.43 26.90 -13.36
N ALA A 21 -13.39 27.22 -12.07
CA ALA A 21 -12.53 26.61 -11.06
C ALA A 21 -12.74 25.08 -10.87
N SER A 22 -13.70 24.47 -11.58
CA SER A 22 -14.00 23.03 -11.54
C SER A 22 -13.02 22.15 -12.34
N THR A 23 -12.03 22.73 -13.03
CA THR A 23 -11.02 21.96 -13.80
C THR A 23 -9.62 22.13 -13.23
N ALA A 24 -9.49 22.28 -11.91
CA ALA A 24 -8.24 21.98 -11.22
C ALA A 24 -8.03 20.46 -11.30
N ALA A 25 -7.47 20.00 -12.41
CA ALA A 25 -6.98 18.64 -12.55
C ALA A 25 -6.13 18.34 -11.31
N ARG A 26 -6.57 17.35 -10.51
CA ARG A 26 -5.87 16.80 -9.36
C ARG A 26 -4.43 16.51 -9.80
N MET A 27 -3.52 17.45 -9.57
CA MET A 27 -2.11 17.28 -9.88
C MET A 27 -1.62 16.22 -8.92
N LYS A 28 -1.52 14.98 -9.39
CA LYS A 28 -0.90 13.89 -8.65
C LYS A 28 0.55 14.28 -8.41
N LEU A 29 0.85 14.72 -7.20
CA LEU A 29 2.22 14.95 -6.79
C LEU A 29 3.00 13.63 -6.98
N PRO A 30 4.24 13.68 -7.47
CA PRO A 30 5.06 12.48 -7.55
C PRO A 30 5.21 11.91 -6.13
N PRO A 31 5.14 10.57 -5.98
CA PRO A 31 5.30 9.95 -4.67
C PRO A 31 6.65 10.32 -4.08
N SER A 32 6.68 10.51 -2.76
CA SER A 32 7.94 10.75 -2.04
C SER A 32 8.92 9.59 -2.31
N SER A 33 10.22 9.87 -2.18
CA SER A 33 11.24 8.81 -2.34
C SER A 33 11.03 7.67 -1.33
N THR A 34 10.48 7.97 -0.15
CA THR A 34 10.09 7.01 0.88
C THR A 34 8.90 6.15 0.43
N ALA A 35 7.81 6.77 -0.05
CA ALA A 35 6.64 6.07 -0.59
C ALA A 35 7.02 5.04 -1.66
N LYS A 36 7.90 5.45 -2.60
CA LYS A 36 8.41 4.56 -3.64
C LYS A 36 9.19 3.37 -3.05
N ARG A 37 10.05 3.59 -2.06
CA ARG A 37 10.83 2.53 -1.40
C ARG A 37 9.95 1.56 -0.60
N VAL A 38 8.91 2.08 0.04
CA VAL A 38 7.92 1.26 0.75
C VAL A 38 7.14 0.38 -0.23
N GLN A 39 6.72 0.95 -1.36
CA GLN A 39 6.06 0.16 -2.42
C GLN A 39 6.98 -0.91 -2.99
N GLU A 40 8.23 -0.57 -3.31
CA GLU A 40 9.24 -1.54 -3.77
C GLU A 40 9.46 -2.68 -2.75
N LEU A 41 9.47 -2.35 -1.45
CA LEU A 41 9.55 -3.34 -0.37
C LEU A 41 8.31 -4.24 -0.34
N LYS A 42 7.10 -3.69 -0.39
CA LYS A 42 5.85 -4.47 -0.42
C LYS A 42 5.81 -5.41 -1.62
N THR A 43 6.13 -4.92 -2.82
CA THR A 43 6.20 -5.74 -4.04
C THR A 43 7.18 -6.89 -3.86
N LYS A 44 8.36 -6.64 -3.27
CA LYS A 44 9.33 -7.70 -2.98
C LYS A 44 8.78 -8.75 -2.01
N LEU A 45 8.13 -8.32 -0.92
CA LEU A 45 7.54 -9.23 0.07
C LEU A 45 6.42 -10.09 -0.54
N ILE A 46 5.60 -9.51 -1.44
CA ILE A 46 4.55 -10.24 -2.17
C ILE A 46 5.15 -11.24 -3.17
N VAL A 47 6.24 -10.90 -3.85
CA VAL A 47 6.95 -11.85 -4.71
C VAL A 47 7.52 -13.01 -3.87
N ASP A 48 8.12 -12.72 -2.72
CA ASP A 48 8.63 -13.76 -1.82
C ASP A 48 7.51 -14.66 -1.28
N LEU A 49 6.35 -14.09 -0.93
CA LEU A 49 5.14 -14.81 -0.58
C LEU A 49 4.65 -15.71 -1.73
N TYR A 50 4.53 -15.16 -2.95
CA TYR A 50 4.11 -15.88 -4.16
C TYR A 50 5.03 -17.07 -4.46
N LEU A 51 6.34 -16.88 -4.32
CA LEU A 51 7.34 -17.91 -4.59
C LEU A 51 7.47 -18.93 -3.46
N GLY A 52 6.95 -18.63 -2.27
CA GLY A 52 7.12 -19.50 -1.11
C GLY A 52 8.53 -19.48 -0.56
N ARG A 53 9.18 -18.31 -0.49
CA ARG A 53 10.57 -18.16 -0.06
C ARG A 53 10.76 -16.99 0.91
N GLY A 54 11.89 -17.01 1.62
CA GLY A 54 12.26 -15.92 2.54
C GLY A 54 11.52 -15.98 3.88
N ASP A 55 11.94 -15.11 4.80
CA ASP A 55 11.45 -15.15 6.18
C ASP A 55 10.04 -14.60 6.33
N PHE A 56 9.65 -13.64 5.48
CA PHE A 56 8.28 -13.14 5.43
C PHE A 56 7.28 -14.26 5.14
N TRP A 57 7.52 -15.06 4.08
CA TRP A 57 6.68 -16.21 3.77
C TRP A 57 6.64 -17.25 4.89
N LYS A 58 7.79 -17.58 5.52
CA LYS A 58 7.83 -18.53 6.64
C LYS A 58 6.92 -18.09 7.78
N ARG A 59 6.91 -16.79 8.09
CA ARG A 59 6.08 -16.21 9.15
C ARG A 59 4.61 -16.15 8.78
N ILE A 60 4.28 -15.80 7.54
CA ILE A 60 2.91 -15.91 7.02
C ILE A 60 2.41 -17.36 7.13
N LYS A 61 3.23 -18.34 6.72
CA LYS A 61 2.89 -19.76 6.83
C LYS A 61 2.67 -20.18 8.30
N ALA A 62 3.55 -19.78 9.21
CA ALA A 62 3.38 -20.06 10.64
C ALA A 62 2.12 -19.40 11.21
N ALA A 63 1.84 -18.15 10.83
CA ALA A 63 0.62 -17.44 11.23
C ALA A 63 -0.64 -18.16 10.72
N ARG A 64 -0.65 -18.60 9.45
CA ARG A 64 -1.75 -19.39 8.86
C ARG A 64 -1.99 -20.69 9.62
N ILE A 65 -0.93 -21.44 9.94
CA ILE A 65 -1.03 -22.69 10.70
C ILE A 65 -1.59 -22.43 12.11
N ASN A 66 -1.01 -21.45 12.82
CA ASN A 66 -1.41 -21.12 14.19
C ASN A 66 -2.87 -20.63 14.27
N GLN A 67 -3.30 -19.86 13.27
CA GLN A 67 -4.66 -19.31 13.19
C GLN A 67 -5.65 -20.26 12.51
N ARG A 68 -5.19 -21.42 12.01
CA ARG A 68 -5.97 -22.38 11.20
C ARG A 68 -6.67 -21.70 10.01
N VAL A 69 -5.94 -20.81 9.34
CA VAL A 69 -6.39 -20.08 8.17
C VAL A 69 -5.92 -20.80 6.91
N GLU A 70 -6.86 -21.19 6.07
CA GLU A 70 -6.58 -21.56 4.69
C GLU A 70 -6.64 -20.30 3.82
N ALA A 71 -5.55 -19.99 3.14
CA ALA A 71 -5.46 -18.78 2.34
C ALA A 71 -6.26 -18.93 1.04
N ARG A 72 -7.00 -17.88 0.68
CA ARG A 72 -7.78 -17.85 -0.57
C ARG A 72 -6.96 -17.20 -1.68
N GLU A 73 -6.92 -17.79 -2.86
CA GLU A 73 -6.29 -17.14 -4.02
C GLU A 73 -7.16 -15.97 -4.50
N GLY A 74 -6.59 -14.78 -4.57
CA GLY A 74 -7.31 -13.58 -5.03
C GLY A 74 -6.83 -12.29 -4.39
N LEU A 75 -7.45 -11.19 -4.79
CA LEU A 75 -7.29 -9.92 -4.09
C LEU A 75 -8.20 -9.89 -2.86
N PRO A 76 -7.75 -9.35 -1.72
CA PRO A 76 -8.64 -9.06 -0.60
C PRO A 76 -9.81 -8.14 -1.04
N PRO A 77 -10.99 -8.21 -0.43
CA PRO A 77 -11.99 -7.19 -0.64
C PRO A 77 -11.49 -5.84 -0.10
N PRO A 78 -11.85 -4.70 -0.70
CA PRO A 78 -11.45 -3.38 -0.21
C PRO A 78 -11.82 -3.14 1.27
N GLN A 79 -12.93 -3.73 1.71
CA GLN A 79 -13.44 -3.64 3.09
C GLN A 79 -12.67 -4.52 4.09
N LEU A 80 -11.70 -5.32 3.66
CA LEU A 80 -10.92 -6.14 4.60
C LEU A 80 -10.14 -5.27 5.60
N LEU A 81 -9.83 -4.02 5.21
CA LEU A 81 -9.16 -3.04 6.04
C LEU A 81 -10.02 -2.61 7.26
N SER A 82 -11.35 -2.56 7.11
CA SER A 82 -12.25 -2.14 8.20
C SER A 82 -12.56 -3.25 9.20
N LEU A 83 -12.41 -4.52 8.82
CA LEU A 83 -12.70 -5.67 9.69
C LEU A 83 -11.71 -5.83 10.86
N PHE A 84 -10.51 -5.25 10.77
CA PHE A 84 -9.54 -5.24 11.87
C PHE A 84 -9.71 -4.06 12.82
N VAL A 85 -10.56 -3.10 12.46
CA VAL A 85 -10.83 -1.87 13.21
C VAL A 85 -12.19 -1.93 13.92
N ALA A 86 -13.14 -2.71 13.39
CA ALA A 86 -14.50 -2.67 13.90
C ALA A 86 -14.78 -3.69 15.02
N ASP A 87 -15.29 -3.16 16.14
CA ASP A 87 -16.11 -3.81 17.17
C ASP A 87 -17.22 -4.75 16.63
N ASP A 88 -17.44 -4.82 15.33
CA ASP A 88 -18.48 -5.63 14.69
C ASP A 88 -18.24 -7.14 14.76
N LEU A 89 -17.02 -7.61 15.06
CA LEU A 89 -16.79 -9.02 15.39
C LEU A 89 -17.52 -9.45 16.68
N VAL A 90 -17.83 -8.50 17.58
CA VAL A 90 -18.65 -8.72 18.78
C VAL A 90 -20.12 -8.96 18.42
N LYS A 91 -20.57 -8.53 17.24
CA LYS A 91 -21.96 -8.72 16.76
C LYS A 91 -22.20 -10.05 16.04
N LEU A 92 -21.14 -10.78 15.71
CA LEU A 92 -21.30 -12.17 15.25
C LEU A 92 -21.75 -12.99 16.46
N GLN A 93 -23.03 -13.35 16.49
CA GLN A 93 -23.63 -14.29 17.45
C GLN A 93 -22.97 -15.69 17.32
N LEU A 94 -21.74 -15.81 17.80
CA LEU A 94 -21.03 -17.07 17.86
C LEU A 94 -21.58 -17.86 19.05
N TRP A 95 -22.12 -19.04 18.76
CA TRP A 95 -22.68 -19.91 19.80
C TRP A 95 -21.62 -20.35 20.83
N PRO A 96 -22.02 -20.58 22.09
CA PRO A 96 -21.13 -20.68 23.24
C PRO A 96 -19.94 -21.67 23.17
N PRO A 97 -19.99 -22.84 22.51
CA PRO A 97 -18.82 -23.72 22.49
C PRO A 97 -17.70 -23.23 21.55
N PHE A 98 -18.00 -22.35 20.59
CA PHE A 98 -17.00 -21.81 19.65
C PHE A 98 -16.46 -20.45 20.09
N MET A 99 -17.13 -19.78 21.03
CA MET A 99 -16.82 -18.41 21.43
C MET A 99 -15.47 -18.26 22.14
N ALA A 100 -15.11 -19.18 23.06
CA ALA A 100 -13.83 -19.11 23.77
C ALA A 100 -12.62 -19.28 22.84
N GLU A 101 -12.69 -20.25 21.93
CA GLU A 101 -11.63 -20.50 20.94
C GLU A 101 -11.57 -19.38 19.88
N ALA A 102 -12.73 -18.87 19.44
CA ALA A 102 -12.80 -17.73 18.52
C ALA A 102 -12.22 -16.46 19.17
N LEU A 103 -12.55 -16.16 20.43
CA LEU A 103 -11.99 -15.04 21.17
C LEU A 103 -10.48 -15.17 21.34
N LYS A 104 -9.99 -16.37 21.69
CA LYS A 104 -8.55 -16.62 21.78
C LYS A 104 -7.83 -16.36 20.45
N ARG A 105 -8.43 -16.74 19.33
CA ARG A 105 -7.89 -16.47 17.98
C ARG A 105 -7.91 -14.97 17.68
N LEU A 106 -9.04 -14.31 17.89
CA LEU A 106 -9.17 -12.86 17.70
C LEU A 106 -8.16 -12.08 18.54
N GLN A 107 -7.94 -12.49 19.79
CA GLN A 107 -6.95 -11.85 20.67
C GLN A 107 -5.50 -12.11 20.23
N SER A 108 -5.20 -13.29 19.68
CA SER A 108 -3.84 -13.64 19.24
C SER A 108 -3.49 -13.17 17.82
N LEU A 109 -4.50 -12.84 17.00
CA LEU A 109 -4.34 -12.48 15.60
C LEU A 109 -3.55 -11.17 15.41
N PRO A 110 -3.81 -10.06 16.15
CA PRO A 110 -3.00 -8.85 16.06
C PRO A 110 -1.51 -9.08 16.35
N PHE A 111 -1.20 -9.91 17.35
CA PHE A 111 0.20 -10.27 17.65
C PHE A 111 0.84 -11.07 16.53
N SER A 112 0.08 -11.99 15.92
CA SER A 112 0.54 -12.79 14.79
C SER A 112 0.81 -11.92 13.56
N ILE A 113 -0.11 -11.00 13.25
CA ILE A 113 0.02 -10.02 12.17
C ILE A 113 1.27 -9.16 12.38
N ARG A 114 1.41 -8.57 13.56
CA ARG A 114 2.53 -7.69 13.90
C ARG A 114 3.88 -8.40 13.84
N ALA A 115 3.96 -9.61 14.38
CA ALA A 115 5.17 -10.43 14.37
C ALA A 115 5.63 -10.83 12.94
N VAL A 116 4.71 -10.90 11.97
CA VAL A 116 5.04 -11.16 10.57
C VAL A 116 5.84 -10.00 10.00
N TRP A 117 5.26 -8.79 9.99
CA TRP A 117 5.87 -7.67 9.27
C TRP A 117 7.01 -7.01 10.05
N GLN A 118 6.99 -6.95 11.38
CA GLN A 118 8.06 -6.32 12.16
C GLN A 118 9.44 -6.92 11.89
N SER A 119 9.48 -8.21 11.59
CA SER A 119 10.73 -8.92 11.26
C SER A 119 11.22 -8.72 9.83
N ALA A 120 10.32 -8.36 8.92
CA ALA A 120 10.59 -8.26 7.48
C ALA A 120 10.72 -6.81 7.01
N VAL A 121 10.16 -5.87 7.77
CA VAL A 121 10.11 -4.44 7.45
C VAL A 121 11.14 -3.69 8.30
N PRO A 122 12.10 -2.98 7.69
CA PRO A 122 13.01 -2.10 8.42
C PRO A 122 12.26 -1.07 9.27
N GLN A 123 12.73 -0.82 10.49
CA GLN A 123 12.07 0.05 11.48
C GLN A 123 11.73 1.45 10.94
N LYS A 124 12.60 2.02 10.11
CA LYS A 124 12.39 3.33 9.47
C LYS A 124 11.15 3.42 8.55
N TYR A 125 10.53 2.29 8.21
CA TYR A 125 9.33 2.26 7.37
C TYR A 125 8.07 1.86 8.15
N TRP A 126 8.16 1.59 9.46
CA TRP A 126 7.02 1.11 10.25
C TRP A 126 5.84 2.09 10.28
N GLY A 127 6.10 3.40 10.18
CA GLY A 127 5.06 4.43 10.14
C GLY A 127 4.63 4.88 8.74
N GLU A 128 5.17 4.28 7.68
CA GLU A 128 4.99 4.75 6.28
C GLU A 128 3.89 3.99 5.51
N SER A 129 3.25 3.02 6.16
CA SER A 129 2.19 2.18 5.60
C SER A 129 1.40 1.52 6.73
N ASP A 130 0.16 1.14 6.44
CA ASP A 130 -0.58 0.20 7.28
C ASP A 130 -0.06 -1.23 7.05
N TRP A 131 0.99 -1.59 7.80
CA TRP A 131 1.61 -2.92 7.71
C TRP A 131 0.75 -4.01 8.34
N ASP A 132 -0.13 -3.67 9.29
CA ASP A 132 -1.05 -4.62 9.92
C ASP A 132 -2.07 -5.09 8.86
N ALA A 133 -2.67 -4.17 8.10
CA ALA A 133 -3.52 -4.49 6.96
C ALA A 133 -2.81 -5.32 5.87
N PHE A 134 -1.60 -4.91 5.48
CA PHE A 134 -0.82 -5.61 4.46
C PHE A 134 -0.50 -7.06 4.87
N ALA A 135 -0.08 -7.26 6.12
CA ALA A 135 0.21 -8.59 6.66
C ALA A 135 -1.07 -9.42 6.85
N ALA A 136 -2.17 -8.82 7.29
CA ALA A 136 -3.47 -9.49 7.37
C ALA A 136 -3.96 -10.00 6.01
N ALA A 137 -3.90 -9.15 4.98
CA ALA A 137 -4.19 -9.53 3.61
C ALA A 137 -3.31 -10.72 3.16
N SER A 138 -2.01 -10.66 3.46
CA SER A 138 -1.05 -11.72 3.16
C SER A 138 -1.31 -13.02 3.93
N ILE A 139 -1.88 -12.97 5.13
CA ILE A 139 -2.26 -14.17 5.91
C ILE A 139 -3.50 -14.82 5.29
N LEU A 140 -4.51 -14.01 4.97
CA LEU A 140 -5.82 -14.48 4.53
C LEU A 140 -5.87 -14.86 3.04
N TYR A 141 -4.98 -14.28 2.22
CA TYR A 141 -5.00 -14.45 0.76
C TYR A 141 -3.64 -14.83 0.20
N ASP A 142 -3.67 -15.65 -0.84
CA ASP A 142 -2.54 -15.87 -1.73
C ASP A 142 -2.64 -14.90 -2.92
N PRO A 143 -1.59 -14.12 -3.21
CA PRO A 143 -1.63 -13.12 -4.25
C PRO A 143 -1.71 -13.80 -5.63
N PRO A 144 -2.66 -13.40 -6.49
CA PRO A 144 -2.82 -14.01 -7.80
C PRO A 144 -1.70 -13.55 -8.74
N GLU A 145 -1.27 -14.46 -9.61
CA GLU A 145 -0.04 -14.31 -10.41
C GLU A 145 -0.01 -13.02 -11.25
N LEU A 146 -1.16 -12.58 -11.78
CA LEU A 146 -1.28 -11.40 -12.64
C LEU A 146 -1.43 -10.07 -11.89
N LYS A 147 -1.66 -10.11 -10.58
CA LYS A 147 -2.00 -8.94 -9.76
C LYS A 147 -1.11 -8.79 -8.52
N LEU A 148 0.14 -9.25 -8.61
CA LEU A 148 1.11 -9.10 -7.52
C LEU A 148 1.34 -7.63 -7.15
N ASP A 149 1.39 -6.74 -8.14
CA ASP A 149 1.59 -5.30 -7.91
C ASP A 149 0.35 -4.67 -7.25
N GLU A 150 -0.86 -5.01 -7.70
CA GLU A 150 -2.13 -4.56 -7.09
C GLU A 150 -2.26 -5.09 -5.65
N PHE A 151 -1.81 -6.33 -5.38
CA PHE A 151 -1.79 -6.87 -4.03
C PHE A 151 -0.78 -6.11 -3.13
N ALA A 152 0.32 -5.62 -3.69
CA ALA A 152 1.29 -4.82 -2.94
C ALA A 152 0.76 -3.44 -2.54
N GLU A 153 -0.38 -2.98 -3.07
CA GLU A 153 -1.00 -1.70 -2.71
C GLU A 153 -1.83 -1.79 -1.41
N TYR A 154 -2.11 -3.00 -0.90
CA TYR A 154 -2.88 -3.15 0.34
C TYR A 154 -2.18 -2.55 1.55
N GLY A 155 -2.97 -1.93 2.42
CA GLY A 155 -2.47 -1.12 3.53
C GLY A 155 -1.99 0.28 3.14
N GLY A 156 -2.10 0.65 1.86
CA GLY A 156 -1.81 1.99 1.37
C GLY A 156 -0.42 2.51 1.71
N LEU A 157 -0.23 3.81 1.54
CA LEU A 157 0.85 4.57 2.15
C LEU A 157 0.18 5.51 3.14
N THR A 158 0.71 5.62 4.36
CA THR A 158 0.14 6.51 5.40
C THR A 158 0.35 7.99 5.10
N SER A 159 1.10 8.31 4.04
CA SER A 159 1.53 9.65 3.69
C SER A 159 1.55 9.86 2.17
N GLU A 160 0.37 9.81 1.54
CA GLU A 160 0.12 10.87 0.55
C GLU A 160 -0.21 12.11 1.36
N GLY A 161 0.56 13.19 1.23
CA GLY A 161 0.32 14.49 1.87
C GLY A 161 -0.97 15.20 1.38
N GLY A 162 -2.05 14.46 1.17
CA GLY A 162 -3.38 14.99 1.39
C GLY A 162 -3.59 15.06 2.89
N ILE A 163 -4.04 16.21 3.37
CA ILE A 163 -4.77 16.29 4.63
C ILE A 163 -6.02 15.42 4.42
N GLU A 164 -5.86 14.12 4.59
CA GLU A 164 -6.96 13.19 4.74
C GLU A 164 -7.39 13.38 6.18
N TRP A 165 -8.45 14.16 6.37
CA TRP A 165 -9.20 14.15 7.61
C TRP A 165 -9.61 12.69 7.82
N LEU A 166 -8.87 12.00 8.68
CA LEU A 166 -9.17 10.65 9.11
C LEU A 166 -10.15 10.78 10.26
N ASP A 167 -11.35 10.28 10.03
CA ASP A 167 -12.44 10.12 10.98
C ASP A 167 -12.12 9.05 12.06
N SER A 168 -10.86 8.95 12.49
CA SER A 168 -10.38 8.09 13.58
C SER A 168 -9.23 8.67 14.41
N GLU A 169 -8.82 9.92 14.17
CA GLU A 169 -8.01 10.66 15.15
C GLU A 169 -8.78 10.75 16.48
N GLY A 170 -10.11 10.96 16.43
CA GLY A 170 -10.97 10.96 17.61
C GLY A 170 -11.05 9.62 18.36
N GLN A 171 -10.87 8.48 17.70
CA GLN A 171 -10.91 7.16 18.36
C GLN A 171 -9.56 6.81 19.00
N MET A 172 -8.46 7.18 18.35
CA MET A 172 -7.12 7.03 18.93
C MET A 172 -6.92 8.03 20.08
N ILE A 173 -7.40 9.26 19.93
CA ILE A 173 -7.44 10.26 21.00
C ILE A 173 -8.32 9.76 22.14
N ALA A 174 -9.54 9.29 21.89
CA ALA A 174 -10.41 8.76 22.96
C ALA A 174 -9.79 7.56 23.69
N ALA A 175 -9.12 6.64 22.99
CA ALA A 175 -8.45 5.49 23.61
C ALA A 175 -7.20 5.89 24.40
N LEU A 176 -6.44 6.87 23.91
CA LEU A 176 -5.29 7.43 24.63
C LEU A 176 -5.75 8.27 25.82
N GLU A 177 -6.82 9.07 25.68
CA GLU A 177 -7.48 9.80 26.75
C GLU A 177 -7.95 8.85 27.83
N GLU A 178 -8.64 7.76 27.50
CA GLU A 178 -9.09 6.76 28.47
C GLU A 178 -7.91 6.08 29.18
N TYR A 179 -6.85 5.73 28.46
CA TYR A 179 -5.65 5.12 29.04
C TYR A 179 -4.92 6.07 29.99
N TYR A 180 -4.67 7.31 29.56
CA TYR A 180 -4.00 8.31 30.38
C TYR A 180 -4.88 8.75 31.57
N GLN A 181 -6.19 8.81 31.39
CA GLN A 181 -7.14 9.12 32.47
C GLN A 181 -7.11 8.04 33.56
N ARG A 182 -7.13 6.75 33.19
CA ARG A 182 -7.00 5.65 34.18
C ARG A 182 -5.64 5.60 34.85
N LEU A 183 -4.56 5.89 34.11
CA LEU A 183 -3.21 5.95 34.66
C LEU A 183 -3.08 7.10 35.66
N LEU A 184 -3.62 8.28 35.32
CA LEU A 184 -3.63 9.46 36.18
C LEU A 184 -4.49 9.21 37.43
N GLU A 185 -5.68 8.62 37.31
CA GLU A 185 -6.53 8.24 38.44
C GLU A 185 -5.82 7.28 39.41
N GLU A 186 -5.10 6.28 38.89
CA GLU A 186 -4.43 5.30 39.74
C GLU A 186 -3.16 5.86 40.40
N VAL A 187 -2.41 6.72 39.70
CA VAL A 187 -1.30 7.48 40.29
C VAL A 187 -1.83 8.45 41.36
N TRP A 188 -2.98 9.07 41.11
CA TRP A 188 -3.63 10.04 41.99
C TRP A 188 -4.14 9.42 43.29
N ARG A 189 -4.91 8.33 43.21
CA ARG A 189 -5.42 7.55 44.35
C ARG A 189 -4.30 7.10 45.29
N ARG A 190 -3.13 6.74 44.74
CA ARG A 190 -2.00 6.20 45.50
C ARG A 190 -1.05 7.26 46.06
N ARG A 191 -1.03 8.48 45.52
CA ARG A 191 0.00 9.48 45.85
C ARG A 191 -0.53 10.84 46.30
N PHE A 192 -1.71 11.27 45.86
CA PHE A 192 -2.17 12.65 46.02
C PHE A 192 -3.49 12.78 46.81
N GLU A 193 -4.37 11.79 46.76
CA GLU A 193 -5.59 11.72 47.59
C GLU A 193 -5.35 11.93 49.10
N PRO A 194 -4.21 11.48 49.70
CA PRO A 194 -3.90 11.76 51.10
C PRO A 194 -3.63 13.25 51.45
N TYR A 195 -3.43 14.13 50.46
CA TYR A 195 -2.99 15.52 50.66
C TYR A 195 -4.04 16.58 50.28
N GLY A 196 -5.20 16.18 49.73
CA GLY A 196 -6.36 17.07 49.55
C GLY A 196 -6.27 18.13 48.44
N GLU A 197 -5.34 18.03 47.50
CA GLU A 197 -5.22 18.98 46.38
C GLU A 197 -6.19 18.67 45.22
N ASN A 198 -6.59 19.66 44.39
CA ASN A 198 -7.44 19.43 43.22
C ASN A 198 -6.60 19.26 41.93
N VAL A 199 -6.88 18.20 41.17
CA VAL A 199 -6.21 17.83 39.91
C VAL A 199 -6.11 19.00 38.92
N TRP A 200 -7.21 19.74 38.74
CA TRP A 200 -7.27 20.81 37.75
C TRP A 200 -6.47 22.04 38.17
N GLU A 201 -6.31 22.28 39.47
CA GLU A 201 -5.48 23.37 39.97
C GLU A 201 -3.98 23.06 39.77
N VAL A 202 -3.55 21.82 40.01
CA VAL A 202 -2.15 21.42 39.79
C VAL A 202 -1.80 21.40 38.30
N VAL A 203 -2.68 20.85 37.45
CA VAL A 203 -2.49 20.86 35.99
C VAL A 203 -2.51 22.28 35.44
N SER A 204 -3.45 23.11 35.90
CA SER A 204 -3.51 24.52 35.51
C SER A 204 -2.26 25.27 35.95
N LYS A 205 -1.69 24.95 37.12
CA LYS A 205 -0.46 25.55 37.62
C LYS A 205 0.77 25.14 36.81
N ILE A 206 0.88 23.87 36.40
CA ILE A 206 1.97 23.41 35.53
C ILE A 206 1.87 24.07 34.15
N HIS A 207 0.66 24.22 33.61
CA HIS A 207 0.43 24.89 32.33
C HIS A 207 0.70 26.41 32.42
N SER A 208 0.41 27.05 33.55
CA SER A 208 0.74 28.47 33.74
C SER A 208 2.23 28.71 33.99
N ASP A 209 2.92 27.74 34.59
CA ASP A 209 4.31 27.89 35.03
C ASP A 209 5.34 27.41 33.98
N THR A 210 4.91 26.84 32.85
CA THR A 210 5.81 26.31 31.81
C THR A 210 5.47 26.81 30.39
N ASP A 211 6.51 27.14 29.61
CA ASP A 211 6.44 27.59 28.20
C ASP A 211 6.32 26.42 27.20
N PHE A 212 5.78 25.29 27.68
CA PHE A 212 5.80 24.02 26.96
C PHE A 212 4.99 24.05 25.65
N LEU A 213 3.84 24.73 25.68
CA LEU A 213 2.95 24.85 24.50
C LEU A 213 3.57 25.76 23.43
N GLU A 214 4.28 26.81 23.83
CA GLU A 214 4.94 27.74 22.92
C GLU A 214 6.13 27.05 22.21
N LYS A 215 6.93 26.28 22.96
CA LYS A 215 8.04 25.48 22.39
C LYS A 215 7.59 24.39 21.41
N LEU A 216 6.41 23.79 21.64
CA LEU A 216 5.82 22.81 20.74
C LEU A 216 5.33 23.46 19.43
N ALA A 217 4.73 24.64 19.52
CA ALA A 217 4.30 25.40 18.34
C ALA A 217 5.50 25.78 17.47
N THR A 218 6.58 26.30 18.06
CA THR A 218 7.78 26.71 17.32
C THR A 218 8.46 25.55 16.58
N ARG A 219 8.55 24.37 17.20
CA ARG A 219 9.17 23.18 16.56
C ARG A 219 8.39 22.65 15.37
N ARG A 220 7.07 22.81 15.38
CA ARG A 220 6.22 22.39 14.27
C ARG A 220 6.47 23.27 13.03
N ASP A 221 6.58 24.57 13.23
CA ASP A 221 6.84 25.53 12.15
C ASP A 221 8.24 25.37 11.53
N GLU A 222 9.24 24.95 12.32
CA GLU A 222 10.60 24.69 11.82
C GLU A 222 10.69 23.47 10.89
N ILE A 223 9.86 22.44 11.10
CA ILE A 223 9.90 21.19 10.34
C ILE A 223 9.23 21.33 8.96
N GLU A 224 8.23 22.21 8.84
CA GLU A 224 7.48 22.41 7.59
C GLU A 224 8.25 23.21 6.51
N THR A 225 9.38 23.84 6.84
CA THR A 225 10.09 24.77 5.92
C THR A 225 11.21 24.17 5.06
N HIS A 226 11.46 22.86 5.12
CA HIS A 226 12.55 22.22 4.35
C HIS A 226 12.09 21.18 3.32
N PRO A 227 11.64 21.59 2.12
CA PRO A 227 11.37 20.67 1.03
C PRO A 227 12.67 20.13 0.42
N TYR A 228 13.06 18.91 0.78
CA TYR A 228 14.14 18.20 0.11
C TYR A 228 13.66 17.58 -1.21
N VAL A 229 14.10 18.15 -2.34
CA VAL A 229 13.98 17.51 -3.67
C VAL A 229 15.26 16.74 -3.96
N LEU A 230 15.26 15.43 -3.69
CA LEU A 230 16.31 14.52 -4.16
C LEU A 230 16.07 14.22 -5.64
N ALA A 231 16.80 14.91 -6.51
CA ALA A 231 16.88 14.56 -7.92
C ALA A 231 17.73 13.28 -8.08
N ASP A 232 17.08 12.11 -8.05
CA ASP A 232 17.74 10.83 -8.34
C ASP A 232 18.27 10.85 -9.78
N ARG A 233 19.61 10.92 -9.92
CA ARG A 233 20.30 10.70 -11.19
C ARG A 233 20.04 9.26 -11.63
N LYS A 234 19.30 9.08 -12.72
CA LYS A 234 19.12 7.75 -13.35
C LYS A 234 20.50 7.21 -13.74
N PRO A 235 20.96 6.09 -13.18
CA PRO A 235 22.22 5.49 -13.63
C PRO A 235 22.10 5.12 -15.11
N ALA A 236 23.13 5.46 -15.89
CA ALA A 236 23.26 5.06 -17.28
C ALA A 236 23.52 3.55 -17.34
N GLY A 237 22.47 2.75 -17.23
CA GLY A 237 22.55 1.30 -17.15
C GLY A 237 21.29 0.61 -17.64
N ARG A 238 21.43 -0.68 -17.94
CA ARG A 238 20.28 -1.54 -18.26
C ARG A 238 19.35 -1.55 -17.03
N PRO A 239 18.04 -1.27 -17.19
CA PRO A 239 17.15 -1.27 -16.04
C PRO A 239 17.15 -2.64 -15.35
N PRO A 240 17.09 -2.67 -14.01
CA PRO A 240 16.95 -3.90 -13.26
C PRO A 240 15.67 -4.62 -13.70
N ILE A 241 15.67 -5.96 -13.62
CA ILE A 241 14.47 -6.74 -13.88
C ILE A 241 13.61 -6.68 -12.63
N ILE A 242 12.35 -6.28 -12.80
CA ILE A 242 11.36 -6.33 -11.73
C ILE A 242 10.73 -7.74 -11.75
N GLU A 243 10.88 -8.49 -10.66
CA GLU A 243 10.45 -9.90 -10.60
C GLU A 243 8.93 -10.07 -10.76
N SER A 244 8.10 -9.21 -10.15
CA SER A 244 6.64 -9.26 -10.30
C SER A 244 6.21 -9.12 -11.76
N LEU A 245 6.83 -8.17 -12.47
CA LEU A 245 6.59 -7.94 -13.89
C LEU A 245 7.07 -9.11 -14.75
N ALA A 246 8.20 -9.73 -14.38
CA ALA A 246 8.71 -10.92 -15.07
C ALA A 246 7.74 -12.10 -14.94
N ILE A 247 7.21 -12.33 -13.73
CA ILE A 247 6.17 -13.33 -13.46
C ILE A 247 4.96 -13.04 -14.35
N LYS A 248 4.38 -11.83 -14.29
CA LYS A 248 3.22 -11.42 -15.11
C LYS A 248 3.44 -11.62 -16.61
N CYS A 249 4.65 -11.29 -17.11
CA CYS A 249 5.00 -11.51 -18.51
C CYS A 249 5.00 -12.99 -18.89
N ALA A 250 5.55 -13.86 -18.03
CA ALA A 250 5.55 -15.30 -18.28
C ALA A 250 4.13 -15.86 -18.24
N THR A 251 3.31 -15.47 -17.26
CA THR A 251 1.91 -15.88 -17.15
C THR A 251 1.13 -15.55 -18.42
N LEU A 252 1.13 -14.29 -18.84
CA LEU A 252 0.44 -13.87 -20.05
C LEU A 252 0.98 -14.55 -21.31
N TYR A 253 2.30 -14.79 -21.39
CA TYR A 253 2.86 -15.53 -22.51
C TYR A 253 2.34 -16.96 -22.59
N TYR A 254 2.30 -17.68 -21.47
CA TYR A 254 1.79 -19.05 -21.45
C TYR A 254 0.28 -19.08 -21.65
N ASP A 255 -0.50 -18.34 -20.87
CA ASP A 255 -1.97 -18.36 -20.94
C ASP A 255 -2.49 -18.05 -22.36
N HIS A 256 -1.79 -17.21 -23.11
CA HIS A 256 -2.15 -16.87 -24.49
C HIS A 256 -1.49 -17.71 -25.59
N ASN A 257 -0.49 -18.54 -25.28
CA ASN A 257 0.18 -19.39 -26.27
C ASN A 257 0.03 -20.89 -25.97
N ASP A 258 -0.49 -21.27 -24.81
CA ASP A 258 -0.79 -22.64 -24.37
C ASP A 258 -2.11 -23.11 -24.97
N PHE A 259 -2.16 -23.15 -26.31
CA PHE A 259 -3.32 -23.60 -27.06
C PHE A 259 -3.18 -25.08 -27.44
N ASP A 260 -3.74 -25.95 -26.60
CA ASP A 260 -4.30 -27.24 -27.05
C ASP A 260 -5.67 -27.03 -27.74
N ASP A 261 -6.33 -25.88 -27.52
CA ASP A 261 -7.64 -25.57 -28.12
C ASP A 261 -7.49 -24.88 -29.49
N THR A 262 -7.31 -25.70 -30.52
CA THR A 262 -6.98 -25.28 -31.90
C THR A 262 -8.12 -24.63 -32.69
N THR A 263 -9.27 -24.35 -32.07
CA THR A 263 -10.48 -23.94 -32.79
C THR A 263 -10.51 -22.47 -33.22
N ASP A 264 -9.83 -21.55 -32.51
CA ASP A 264 -9.76 -20.14 -32.93
C ASP A 264 -8.34 -19.64 -33.21
N ARG A 265 -7.89 -19.89 -34.45
CA ARG A 265 -6.61 -19.40 -35.00
C ARG A 265 -6.55 -17.88 -35.19
N ARG A 266 -7.61 -17.12 -34.87
CA ARG A 266 -7.65 -15.66 -35.05
C ARG A 266 -7.07 -14.88 -33.87
N THR A 267 -6.88 -15.52 -32.71
CA THR A 267 -6.23 -14.86 -31.57
C THR A 267 -4.73 -14.66 -31.86
N LYS A 268 -4.29 -13.39 -31.89
CA LYS A 268 -2.89 -13.05 -32.14
C LYS A 268 -2.03 -13.57 -30.98
N ARG A 269 -1.13 -14.52 -31.28
CA ARG A 269 -0.11 -15.02 -30.36
C ARG A 269 0.64 -13.88 -29.67
N TRP A 270 0.95 -14.07 -28.40
CA TRP A 270 1.76 -13.11 -27.67
C TRP A 270 3.24 -13.29 -28.03
N THR A 271 3.81 -12.26 -28.65
CA THR A 271 5.25 -12.20 -28.96
C THR A 271 6.00 -11.46 -27.84
N TYR A 272 7.30 -11.70 -27.71
CA TYR A 272 8.14 -10.96 -26.77
C TYR A 272 8.11 -9.44 -27.00
N GLU A 273 7.98 -9.02 -28.26
CA GLU A 273 7.85 -7.60 -28.58
C GLU A 273 6.53 -7.02 -28.05
N ARG A 274 5.44 -7.78 -28.15
CA ARG A 274 4.13 -7.39 -27.61
C ARG A 274 4.16 -7.28 -26.09
N LEU A 275 4.71 -8.26 -25.38
CA LEU A 275 4.92 -8.21 -23.92
C LEU A 275 5.68 -6.94 -23.52
N ALA A 276 6.78 -6.63 -24.21
CA ALA A 276 7.56 -5.45 -23.89
C ALA A 276 6.81 -4.14 -24.13
N LYS A 277 5.99 -4.05 -25.18
CA LYS A 277 5.22 -2.84 -25.49
C LYS A 277 4.03 -2.64 -24.55
N GLU A 278 3.28 -3.71 -24.26
CA GLU A 278 2.02 -3.59 -23.51
C GLU A 278 2.24 -3.57 -21.99
N ILE A 279 3.29 -4.23 -21.50
CA ILE A 279 3.49 -4.44 -20.06
C ILE A 279 4.69 -3.66 -19.54
N ILE A 280 5.84 -3.75 -20.22
CA ILE A 280 7.10 -3.18 -19.71
C ILE A 280 7.23 -1.70 -20.05
N PHE A 281 6.76 -1.29 -21.22
CA PHE A 281 6.83 0.09 -21.72
C PHE A 281 5.46 0.58 -22.21
N PRO A 282 4.43 0.67 -21.33
CA PRO A 282 3.07 1.00 -21.75
C PRO A 282 2.92 2.41 -22.35
N HIS A 283 3.93 3.28 -22.22
CA HIS A 283 3.83 4.66 -22.69
C HIS A 283 3.92 4.73 -24.23
N PRO A 284 2.93 5.32 -24.94
CA PRO A 284 2.87 5.34 -26.41
C PRO A 284 4.05 6.04 -27.08
N ASN A 285 4.71 6.96 -26.35
CA ASN A 285 5.90 7.66 -26.82
C ASN A 285 7.19 6.82 -26.82
N TYR A 286 7.14 5.58 -26.32
CA TYR A 286 8.31 4.69 -26.30
C TYR A 286 8.54 4.02 -27.66
N ARG A 287 8.88 4.80 -28.68
CA ARG A 287 9.30 4.33 -30.02
C ARG A 287 10.73 3.78 -30.00
N ARG A 288 11.01 2.77 -29.20
CA ARG A 288 12.30 2.04 -29.31
C ARG A 288 12.29 1.12 -30.52
N ARG A 289 13.49 0.88 -31.09
CA ARG A 289 13.71 -0.09 -32.16
C ARG A 289 13.14 -1.46 -31.74
N SER A 290 12.36 -2.11 -32.60
CA SER A 290 11.68 -3.39 -32.36
C SER A 290 12.58 -4.48 -31.75
N LYS A 291 13.85 -4.52 -32.19
CA LYS A 291 14.88 -5.42 -31.67
C LYS A 291 15.09 -5.29 -30.15
N ILE A 292 15.19 -4.06 -29.64
CA ILE A 292 15.41 -3.81 -28.20
C ILE A 292 14.20 -4.29 -27.40
N SER A 293 12.98 -4.01 -27.87
CA SER A 293 11.76 -4.45 -27.20
C SER A 293 11.65 -5.97 -27.16
N LYS A 294 11.97 -6.65 -28.27
CA LYS A 294 12.00 -8.13 -28.32
C LYS A 294 12.98 -8.72 -27.32
N ASP A 295 14.21 -8.18 -27.25
CA ASP A 295 15.24 -8.66 -26.31
C ASP A 295 14.86 -8.43 -24.84
N VAL A 296 14.23 -7.29 -24.55
CA VAL A 296 13.73 -7.00 -23.20
C VAL A 296 12.60 -7.97 -22.83
N GLY A 297 11.62 -8.17 -23.72
CA GLY A 297 10.52 -9.11 -23.48
C GLY A 297 11.01 -10.55 -23.27
N ALA A 298 11.95 -11.01 -24.09
CA ALA A 298 12.54 -12.34 -23.95
C ALA A 298 13.27 -12.52 -22.62
N ARG A 299 13.97 -11.48 -22.15
CA ARG A 299 14.67 -11.48 -20.86
C ARG A 299 13.69 -11.57 -19.68
N TYR A 300 12.64 -10.75 -19.68
CA TYR A 300 11.60 -10.79 -18.65
C TYR A 300 10.88 -12.15 -18.64
N MET A 301 10.54 -12.67 -19.82
CA MET A 301 9.93 -14.00 -19.95
C MET A 301 10.84 -15.08 -19.36
N LYS A 302 12.13 -15.11 -19.74
CA LYS A 302 13.09 -16.12 -19.23
C LYS A 302 13.19 -16.10 -17.69
N VAL A 303 13.22 -14.91 -17.09
CA VAL A 303 13.23 -14.79 -15.62
C VAL A 303 11.92 -15.26 -15.03
N GLY A 304 10.78 -14.83 -15.59
CA GLY A 304 9.46 -15.24 -15.15
C GLY A 304 9.26 -16.75 -15.16
N VAL A 305 9.70 -17.45 -16.22
CA VAL A 305 9.68 -18.92 -16.31
C VAL A 305 10.42 -19.55 -15.14
N GLY A 306 11.66 -19.11 -14.89
CA GLY A 306 12.47 -19.63 -13.79
C GLY A 306 11.80 -19.41 -12.43
N LEU A 307 11.19 -18.25 -12.21
CA LEU A 307 10.44 -17.94 -10.99
C LEU A 307 9.19 -18.83 -10.83
N ARG A 308 8.44 -19.09 -11.91
CA ARG A 308 7.30 -20.02 -11.89
C ARG A 308 7.72 -21.45 -11.57
N GLU A 309 8.85 -21.91 -12.11
CA GLU A 309 9.41 -23.22 -11.77
C GLU A 309 9.80 -23.32 -10.30
N VAL A 310 10.38 -22.25 -9.73
CA VAL A 310 10.66 -22.17 -8.28
C VAL A 310 9.36 -22.31 -7.48
N ARG A 311 8.30 -21.57 -7.82
CA ARG A 311 6.98 -21.72 -7.15
C ARG A 311 6.43 -23.13 -7.27
N ARG A 312 6.51 -23.77 -8.45
CA ARG A 312 6.05 -25.16 -8.66
C ARG A 312 6.81 -26.15 -7.77
N LYS A 313 8.15 -26.03 -7.71
CA LYS A 313 8.99 -26.87 -6.84
C LYS A 313 8.64 -26.66 -5.37
N ASN A 314 8.51 -25.40 -4.95
CA ASN A 314 8.16 -25.07 -3.57
C ASN A 314 6.77 -25.61 -3.22
N ARG A 315 5.75 -25.50 -4.09
CA ARG A 315 4.43 -26.10 -3.83
C ARG A 315 4.51 -27.61 -3.64
N ARG A 316 5.24 -28.33 -4.49
CA ARG A 316 5.42 -29.79 -4.35
C ARG A 316 6.07 -30.18 -3.01
N ASN A 317 7.09 -29.44 -2.58
CA ASN A 317 7.78 -29.69 -1.32
C ASN A 317 6.92 -29.40 -0.07
N HIS A 318 5.81 -28.67 -0.21
CA HIS A 318 4.93 -28.33 0.91
C HIS A 318 3.65 -29.16 0.95
N SER A 319 3.32 -29.86 -0.14
CA SER A 319 2.20 -30.80 -0.19
C SER A 319 2.59 -32.23 0.23
N ALA A 320 3.88 -32.51 0.32
CA ALA A 320 4.44 -33.75 0.86
C ALA A 320 4.70 -33.62 2.36
#